data_AF-A0A183J0J3-F1
#
_entry.id   AF-A0A183J0J3-F1
#
_cell.length_a   1.000
_cell.length_b   1.000
_cell.length_c   1.000
_cell.angle_alpha   90.00
_cell.angle_beta   90.00
_cell.angle_gamma   90.00
#
_symmetry.space_group_name_H-M   'P 1'
#
loop_
_entity.id
_entity.type
_entity.pdbx_description
1 polymer ?
#
loop_
_entity_poly.entity_id
_entity_poly.type
_entity_poly.pdbx_seq_one_letter_code
_entity_poly.pdbx_strand_id
1 'polypeptide(L)'
;MGWLKVAESIINPFGDDDDDFEVEAIIRHNKEIAEQIISNSNIVPCLTYIDLPPAPPPTKPKLPPATYALNMPEKMNELREALLH
;
A
#
# COMPACT_ATOMS: atom_id res chain seq x y z
N MET A 1 18.13 -18.44 -17.28
CA MET A 1 18.39 -18.55 -15.82
C MET A 1 17.72 -17.46 -14.97
N GLY A 2 17.25 -16.32 -15.54
CA GLY A 2 16.67 -15.24 -14.72
C GLY A 2 15.38 -15.59 -13.98
N TRP A 3 14.38 -16.17 -14.65
CA TRP A 3 13.06 -16.44 -14.06
C TRP A 3 13.08 -17.53 -12.98
N LEU A 4 14.05 -18.45 -13.05
CA LEU A 4 14.22 -19.48 -12.03
C LEU A 4 14.70 -18.89 -10.70
N LYS A 5 15.57 -17.86 -10.75
CA LYS A 5 16.06 -17.15 -9.57
C LYS A 5 15.00 -16.27 -8.91
N VAL A 6 14.07 -15.73 -9.71
CA VAL A 6 12.90 -15.01 -9.17
C VAL A 6 11.97 -15.97 -8.43
N ALA A 7 11.77 -17.18 -8.96
CA ALA A 7 10.99 -18.20 -8.25
C ALA A 7 11.67 -18.65 -6.95
N GLU A 8 12.99 -18.70 -6.94
CA GLU A 8 13.80 -19.01 -5.74
C GLU A 8 13.67 -17.91 -4.68
N SER A 9 13.74 -16.63 -5.04
CA SER A 9 13.61 -15.52 -4.08
C SER A 9 12.20 -15.34 -3.51
N ILE A 10 11.17 -15.93 -4.14
CA ILE A 10 9.78 -15.81 -3.71
C ILE A 10 9.31 -17.06 -2.95
N ILE A 11 10.05 -18.17 -3.02
CA ILE A 11 9.62 -19.43 -2.40
C ILE A 11 9.52 -19.34 -0.88
N ASN A 12 10.37 -18.50 -0.26
CA ASN A 12 10.32 -18.16 1.15
C ASN A 12 10.76 -16.69 1.36
N PRO A 13 9.84 -15.72 1.33
CA PRO A 13 10.16 -14.29 1.41
C PRO A 13 10.37 -13.78 2.84
N PHE A 14 10.46 -14.70 3.81
CA PHE A 14 10.57 -14.42 5.24
C PHE A 14 11.94 -14.85 5.81
N GLY A 15 12.92 -15.10 4.94
CA GLY A 15 14.30 -15.33 5.34
C GLY A 15 15.03 -14.02 5.65
N ASP A 16 16.35 -14.10 5.59
CA ASP A 16 17.27 -12.96 5.77
C ASP A 16 17.95 -12.60 4.43
N ASP A 17 17.42 -13.04 3.28
CA ASP A 17 17.98 -12.67 1.98
C ASP A 17 17.75 -11.18 1.70
N ASP A 18 18.62 -10.54 0.90
CA ASP A 18 18.59 -9.10 0.63
C ASP A 18 17.25 -8.62 0.00
N ASP A 19 16.54 -9.51 -0.67
CA ASP A 19 15.25 -9.24 -1.34
C ASP A 19 14.03 -9.69 -0.49
N ASP A 20 14.25 -10.21 0.72
CA ASP A 20 13.18 -10.64 1.64
C ASP A 20 12.49 -9.46 2.33
N PHE A 21 11.35 -9.73 2.97
CA PHE A 21 10.67 -8.72 3.76
C PHE A 21 11.44 -8.38 5.05
N GLU A 22 11.58 -7.09 5.34
CA GLU A 22 12.06 -6.61 6.64
C GLU A 22 10.97 -6.77 7.74
N VAL A 23 10.62 -8.00 8.08
CA VAL A 23 9.55 -8.34 9.02
C VAL A 23 9.78 -7.69 10.39
N GLU A 24 11.03 -7.62 10.84
CA GLU A 24 11.38 -6.97 12.11
C GLU A 24 11.07 -5.47 12.09
N ALA A 25 11.36 -4.79 10.97
CA ALA A 25 11.04 -3.37 10.80
C ALA A 25 9.53 -3.13 10.82
N ILE A 26 8.77 -3.99 10.13
CA ILE A 26 7.31 -3.93 10.09
C ILE A 26 6.70 -4.14 11.48
N ILE A 27 7.17 -5.15 12.22
CA ILE A 27 6.68 -5.43 13.58
C ILE A 27 6.99 -4.25 14.52
N ARG A 28 8.21 -3.72 14.47
CA ARG A 28 8.62 -2.56 15.27
C ARG A 28 7.74 -1.35 14.96
N HIS A 29 7.54 -1.03 13.70
CA HIS A 29 6.72 0.10 13.27
C HIS A 29 5.26 -0.03 13.75
N ASN A 30 4.66 -1.20 13.55
CA ASN A 30 3.28 -1.45 13.97
C ASN A 30 3.12 -1.35 15.49
N LYS A 31 4.11 -1.86 16.25
CA LYS A 31 4.12 -1.76 17.70
C LYS A 31 4.23 -0.30 18.15
N GLU A 32 5.14 0.47 17.58
CA GLU A 32 5.32 1.89 17.89
C GLU A 32 4.06 2.71 17.61
N ILE A 33 3.40 2.49 16.46
CA ILE A 33 2.13 3.14 16.15
C ILE A 33 1.04 2.73 17.13
N ALA A 34 0.92 1.44 17.45
CA ALA A 34 -0.08 0.97 18.40
C ALA A 34 0.12 1.59 19.79
N GLU A 35 1.37 1.66 20.27
CA GLU A 35 1.72 2.32 21.53
C GLU A 35 1.40 3.82 21.49
N GLN A 36 1.67 4.51 20.37
CA GLN A 36 1.30 5.91 20.19
C GLN A 36 -0.22 6.13 20.21
N ILE A 37 -0.99 5.26 19.55
CA ILE A 37 -2.47 5.34 19.54
C ILE A 37 -3.03 5.13 20.95
N ILE A 38 -2.54 4.11 21.67
CA ILE A 38 -3.02 3.78 23.02
C ILE A 38 -2.59 4.85 24.02
N SER A 39 -1.34 5.30 23.98
CA SER A 39 -0.80 6.33 24.89
C SER A 39 -1.45 7.69 24.67
N ASN A 40 -1.76 8.02 23.41
CA ASN A 40 -2.42 9.27 23.07
C ASN A 40 -3.94 9.08 22.95
N SER A 41 -4.58 8.42 23.91
CA SER A 41 -6.02 8.14 23.94
C SER A 41 -6.96 9.38 24.00
N ASN A 42 -6.44 10.58 23.70
CA ASN A 42 -7.21 11.81 23.40
C ASN A 42 -7.07 12.25 21.93
N ILE A 43 -6.30 11.54 21.11
CA ILE A 43 -6.23 11.78 19.68
C ILE A 43 -7.27 10.88 19.05
N VAL A 44 -8.44 11.45 18.81
CA VAL A 44 -9.27 11.07 17.67
C VAL A 44 -8.51 11.50 16.41
N PRO A 45 -7.93 10.61 15.59
CA PRO A 45 -7.56 10.98 14.24
C PRO A 45 -8.75 10.59 13.36
N CYS A 46 -9.86 11.33 13.46
CA CYS A 46 -11.01 11.05 12.62
C CYS A 46 -11.78 12.34 12.30
N LEU A 47 -11.50 12.86 11.10
CA LEU A 47 -12.40 13.64 10.24
C LEU A 47 -12.76 15.08 10.64
N THR A 48 -11.79 15.92 10.98
CA THR A 48 -12.00 17.37 10.82
C THR A 48 -11.67 17.81 9.39
N TYR A 49 -12.59 17.55 8.46
CA TYR A 49 -12.70 18.29 7.19
C TYR A 49 -12.94 19.81 7.42
N ILE A 50 -13.11 20.23 8.68
CA ILE A 50 -13.58 21.56 9.10
C ILE A 50 -12.48 22.63 9.15
N ASP A 51 -11.19 22.25 9.13
CA ASP A 51 -10.06 23.20 9.21
C ASP A 51 -9.17 23.21 7.96
N LEU A 52 -9.56 22.52 6.88
CA LEU A 52 -8.80 22.59 5.64
C LEU A 52 -9.09 23.96 4.98
N PRO A 53 -8.07 24.76 4.61
CA PRO A 53 -8.30 25.93 3.77
C PRO A 53 -9.08 25.50 2.52
N PRO A 54 -9.92 26.37 1.93
CA PRO A 54 -10.70 26.01 0.75
C PRO A 54 -9.76 25.39 -0.28
N ALA A 55 -10.12 24.17 -0.73
CA ALA A 55 -9.29 23.40 -1.62
C ALA A 55 -8.80 24.30 -2.77
N PRO A 56 -7.50 24.26 -3.12
CA PRO A 56 -7.02 25.02 -4.26
C PRO A 56 -7.90 24.69 -5.47
N PRO A 57 -8.24 25.68 -6.32
CA PRO A 57 -9.09 25.43 -7.48
C PRO A 57 -8.53 24.24 -8.25
N PRO A 58 -9.36 23.29 -8.71
CA PRO A 58 -8.89 22.04 -9.27
C PRO A 58 -7.93 22.33 -10.42
N THR A 59 -6.63 22.16 -10.18
CA THR A 59 -5.65 22.12 -11.25
C THR A 59 -5.99 20.90 -12.08
N LYS A 60 -6.24 21.10 -13.39
CA LYS A 60 -6.53 20.01 -14.33
C LYS A 60 -5.52 18.87 -14.08
N PRO A 61 -5.97 17.62 -13.84
CA PRO A 61 -5.06 16.50 -13.67
C PRO A 61 -4.13 16.44 -14.89
N LYS A 62 -2.81 16.41 -14.66
CA LYS A 62 -1.89 16.06 -15.75
C LYS A 62 -2.22 14.61 -16.12
N LEU A 63 -2.77 14.39 -17.31
CA LEU A 63 -3.08 13.04 -17.78
C LEU A 63 -1.78 12.23 -17.82
N PRO A 64 -1.75 11.00 -17.24
CA PRO A 64 -0.59 10.14 -17.38
C PRO A 64 -0.36 9.80 -18.87
N PRO A 65 0.87 9.44 -19.26
CA PRO A 65 1.16 8.99 -20.62
C PRO A 65 0.23 7.84 -21.03
N ALA A 66 -0.17 7.80 -22.29
CA ALA A 66 -1.22 6.89 -22.82
C ALA A 66 -0.94 5.38 -22.67
N THR A 67 0.25 4.99 -22.20
CA THR A 67 0.65 3.59 -22.02
C THR A 67 -0.12 2.86 -20.90
N TYR A 68 -0.75 3.58 -19.95
CA TYR A 68 -1.52 2.99 -18.84
C TYR A 68 -2.83 2.29 -19.25
N ALA A 69 -3.39 2.64 -20.43
CA ALA A 69 -4.65 2.08 -20.89
C ALA A 69 -4.54 0.67 -21.48
N LEU A 70 -3.33 0.20 -21.82
CA LEU A 70 -3.16 -1.04 -22.57
C LEU A 70 -3.32 -2.34 -21.73
N ASN A 71 -3.22 -2.29 -20.40
CA ASN A 71 -3.26 -3.50 -19.54
C ASN A 71 -4.41 -3.53 -18.50
N MET A 72 -5.53 -2.87 -18.74
CA MET A 72 -6.72 -2.89 -17.84
C MET A 72 -7.53 -4.22 -17.75
N PRO A 73 -7.62 -5.12 -18.75
CA PRO A 73 -8.63 -6.20 -18.74
C PRO A 73 -8.45 -7.29 -17.67
N GLU A 74 -7.23 -7.76 -17.43
CA GLU A 74 -6.98 -8.82 -16.44
C GLU A 74 -7.06 -8.29 -15.00
N LYS A 75 -6.69 -7.01 -14.83
CA LYS A 75 -6.78 -6.26 -13.57
C LYS A 75 -8.20 -6.15 -13.01
N MET A 76 -9.21 -6.46 -13.83
CA MET A 76 -10.63 -6.34 -13.51
C MET A 76 -11.35 -7.67 -13.20
N ASN A 77 -10.79 -8.86 -13.49
CA ASN A 77 -11.45 -10.13 -13.15
C ASN A 77 -11.06 -10.65 -11.76
N GLU A 78 -9.88 -10.28 -11.27
CA GLU A 78 -9.44 -10.61 -9.92
C GLU A 78 -10.10 -9.73 -8.86
N LEU A 79 -10.46 -8.49 -9.22
CA LEU A 79 -11.35 -7.68 -8.39
C LEU A 79 -12.76 -8.28 -8.26
N ARG A 80 -13.18 -9.21 -9.14
CA ARG A 80 -14.58 -9.68 -9.24
C ARG A 80 -14.93 -10.93 -8.41
N GLU A 81 -14.05 -11.91 -8.19
CA GLU A 81 -14.35 -13.14 -7.42
C GLU A 81 -13.93 -13.04 -5.93
N ALA A 82 -12.93 -12.22 -5.62
CA ALA A 82 -12.57 -11.83 -4.25
C ALA A 82 -13.66 -10.98 -3.56
N LEU A 83 -14.57 -10.42 -4.38
CA LEU A 83 -15.79 -9.75 -3.94
C LEU A 83 -16.99 -10.71 -3.78
N LEU A 84 -16.87 -11.99 -4.17
CA LEU A 84 -18.00 -12.91 -4.23
C LEU A 84 -18.18 -13.82 -3.02
N HIS A 85 -17.35 -13.68 -1.98
CA HIS A 85 -17.61 -14.23 -0.65
C HIS A 85 -17.48 -13.17 0.44
#